data_AF-A0A1Y4HZU3-F1
#
_entry.id   AF-A0A1Y4HZU3-F1
#
_cell.length_a   1.000
_cell.length_b   1.000
_cell.length_c   1.000
_cell.angle_alpha   90.00
_cell.angle_beta   90.00
_cell.angle_gamma   90.00
#
_symmetry.space_group_name_H-M   'P 1'
#
loop_
_entity.id
_entity.type
_entity.pdbx_description
1 polymer ?
#
loop_
_entity_poly.entity_id
_entity_poly.type
_entity_poly.pdbx_seq_one_letter_code
_entity_poly.pdbx_strand_id
1 'polypeptide(L)'
;MLKRFLSLFLCLCLAAAACACSSENGASSAAVSSAAVSSETAQSSEPASQEPSSAPESSSTQDPSASAGETPETSASTQAKSETAAEDAETKTATLYIGMDGQFQEFPVEYSGELTPLFLVAQISELTGWNLDLADEITSGKGGMTVSFAETSSLVSGPPETQNPDFFVYDSHQLVRTILDSVQHTLQYNFVDPSLGDPSSLDVYFNLDGEAIVIPDSGETIDPYAPYEPQTEG
;
A
#
# COMPACT_ATOMS: atom_id res chain seq x y z
N MET A 1 23.62 13.77 34.40
CA MET A 1 24.32 12.85 35.33
C MET A 1 23.30 12.43 36.40
N LEU A 2 23.32 11.25 37.04
CA LEU A 2 24.33 10.19 37.06
C LEU A 2 23.68 8.80 37.07
N LYS A 3 24.20 7.93 36.20
CA LYS A 3 24.06 6.46 36.11
C LYS A 3 23.86 5.75 37.47
N ARG A 4 22.92 4.79 37.53
CA ARG A 4 23.11 3.37 37.94
C ARG A 4 21.77 2.70 38.32
N PHE A 5 21.45 1.57 37.67
CA PHE A 5 21.30 0.30 38.38
C PHE A 5 21.60 -0.87 37.44
N LEU A 6 22.87 -1.27 37.43
CA LEU A 6 23.31 -2.54 36.88
C LEU A 6 22.95 -3.63 37.89
N SER A 7 22.15 -4.62 37.49
CA SER A 7 21.99 -5.88 38.21
C SER A 7 22.12 -7.02 37.21
N LEU A 8 22.92 -8.04 37.54
CA LEU A 8 23.44 -9.00 36.58
C LEU A 8 23.54 -10.38 37.24
N PHE A 9 23.09 -11.42 36.52
CA PHE A 9 23.27 -12.86 36.78
C PHE A 9 22.57 -13.53 37.99
N LEU A 10 21.68 -14.47 37.65
CA LEU A 10 21.57 -15.83 38.21
C LEU A 10 21.00 -16.71 37.06
N CYS A 11 21.63 -17.77 36.53
CA CYS A 11 22.04 -19.07 37.11
C CYS A 11 20.88 -19.81 37.81
N LEU A 12 20.65 -21.12 37.63
CA LEU A 12 21.38 -22.20 36.90
C LEU A 12 20.42 -23.40 36.64
N CYS A 13 20.90 -24.42 35.89
CA CYS A 13 20.32 -25.76 35.67
C CYS A 13 19.10 -25.83 34.70
N LEU A 14 19.08 -26.56 33.58
CA LEU A 14 19.72 -27.82 33.12
C LEU A 14 18.99 -29.12 33.53
N ALA A 15 18.26 -29.70 32.58
CA ALA A 15 17.92 -31.14 32.49
C ALA A 15 17.69 -31.49 31.00
N ALA A 16 17.96 -32.73 30.59
CA ALA A 16 17.83 -33.17 29.20
C ALA A 16 17.09 -34.51 29.10
N ALA A 17 16.42 -34.75 27.96
CA ALA A 17 15.86 -36.03 27.57
C ALA A 17 15.91 -36.15 26.03
N ALA A 18 16.21 -37.34 25.50
CA ALA A 18 16.29 -37.61 24.07
C ALA A 18 15.58 -38.92 23.72
N CYS A 19 14.76 -38.88 22.67
CA CYS A 19 14.07 -39.99 21.99
C CYS A 19 13.40 -39.40 20.72
N ALA A 20 13.17 -40.11 19.61
CA ALA A 20 13.64 -41.42 19.17
C ALA A 20 13.65 -41.46 17.62
N CYS A 21 14.04 -42.58 17.01
CA CYS A 21 14.38 -42.66 15.58
C CYS A 21 13.20 -42.97 14.63
N SER A 22 13.35 -42.48 13.39
CA SER A 22 12.99 -43.11 12.10
C SER A 22 11.53 -43.52 11.79
N SER A 23 11.09 -43.13 10.59
CA SER A 23 10.45 -44.06 9.64
C SER A 23 10.59 -43.54 8.19
N GLU A 24 11.33 -44.27 7.36
CA GLU A 24 11.30 -44.11 5.90
C GLU A 24 10.18 -44.95 5.30
N ASN A 25 9.31 -44.34 4.49
CA ASN A 25 8.44 -44.98 3.48
C ASN A 25 7.71 -43.87 2.71
N GLY A 26 7.44 -43.98 1.41
CA GLY A 26 7.81 -45.02 0.44
C GLY A 26 7.57 -44.52 -0.99
N ALA A 27 8.06 -45.24 -2.00
CA ALA A 27 8.09 -44.77 -3.38
C ALA A 27 6.80 -45.08 -4.20
N SER A 28 6.72 -44.47 -5.39
CA SER A 28 5.69 -44.64 -6.44
C SER A 28 4.37 -43.86 -6.21
N SER A 29 3.63 -43.46 -7.25
CA SER A 29 3.78 -43.74 -8.70
C SER A 29 3.55 -42.49 -9.54
N ALA A 30 4.16 -42.43 -10.72
CA ALA A 30 3.69 -41.56 -11.79
C ALA A 30 2.28 -41.98 -12.26
N ALA A 31 1.48 -41.01 -12.70
CA ALA A 31 0.19 -41.20 -13.34
C ALA A 31 0.09 -40.31 -14.60
N VAL A 32 0.90 -40.62 -15.61
CA VAL A 32 0.76 -40.01 -16.94
C VAL A 32 -0.45 -40.58 -17.67
N SER A 33 -1.54 -39.83 -17.71
CA SER A 33 -2.70 -40.12 -18.54
C SER A 33 -2.64 -39.28 -19.82
N SER A 34 -2.43 -39.95 -20.95
CA SER A 34 -2.42 -39.34 -22.29
C SER A 34 -3.68 -39.72 -23.09
N ALA A 35 -3.85 -39.07 -24.24
CA ALA A 35 -4.98 -39.22 -25.19
C ALA A 35 -6.30 -38.53 -24.73
N ALA A 36 -7.17 -38.08 -25.64
CA ALA A 36 -7.22 -38.37 -27.08
C ALA A 36 -7.21 -37.13 -27.99
N VAL A 37 -6.89 -37.38 -29.26
CA VAL A 37 -6.80 -36.41 -30.37
C VAL A 37 -7.97 -36.61 -31.34
N SER A 38 -8.58 -35.50 -31.78
CA SER A 38 -9.33 -35.31 -33.04
C SER A 38 -9.33 -33.80 -33.33
N SER A 39 -8.87 -33.21 -34.44
CA SER A 39 -8.76 -33.57 -35.88
C SER A 39 -9.89 -32.98 -36.74
N GLU A 40 -9.49 -32.39 -37.87
CA GLU A 40 -10.25 -31.66 -38.91
C GLU A 40 -10.67 -30.20 -38.55
N THR A 41 -10.29 -29.13 -39.28
CA THR A 41 -10.28 -28.74 -40.73
C THR A 41 -11.66 -28.40 -41.31
N ALA A 42 -11.92 -27.34 -42.08
CA ALA A 42 -11.17 -26.11 -42.48
C ALA A 42 -12.23 -25.07 -43.01
N GLN A 43 -12.07 -24.05 -43.88
CA GLN A 43 -11.02 -23.63 -44.83
C GLN A 43 -11.30 -22.19 -45.38
N SER A 44 -10.32 -21.26 -45.36
CA SER A 44 -10.27 -20.00 -46.17
C SER A 44 -11.31 -18.90 -45.77
N SER A 45 -11.19 -17.59 -46.10
CA SER A 45 -10.34 -16.92 -47.11
C SER A 45 -9.96 -15.46 -46.77
N GLU A 46 -8.77 -15.05 -47.19
CA GLU A 46 -8.41 -13.67 -47.58
C GLU A 46 -8.77 -13.44 -49.08
N PRO A 47 -8.72 -12.23 -49.73
CA PRO A 47 -7.56 -11.31 -49.68
C PRO A 47 -7.77 -9.77 -49.85
N ALA A 48 -6.73 -9.03 -49.44
CA ALA A 48 -6.12 -7.84 -50.06
C ALA A 48 -6.92 -6.73 -50.82
N SER A 49 -6.63 -5.45 -50.48
CA SER A 49 -6.15 -4.34 -51.36
C SER A 49 -6.60 -2.94 -50.85
N GLN A 50 -5.92 -1.80 -51.02
CA GLN A 50 -4.53 -1.41 -51.36
C GLN A 50 -4.35 0.12 -51.02
N GLU A 51 -3.11 0.60 -50.94
CA GLU A 51 -2.67 2.02 -50.86
C GLU A 51 -2.98 2.84 -52.16
N PRO A 52 -2.61 4.14 -52.32
CA PRO A 52 -2.29 5.23 -51.34
C PRO A 52 -2.98 6.59 -51.71
N SER A 53 -2.58 7.73 -51.11
CA SER A 53 -2.09 8.93 -51.87
C SER A 53 -1.79 10.19 -51.02
N SER A 54 -0.66 10.81 -51.34
CA SER A 54 -0.03 12.09 -50.97
C SER A 54 -0.87 13.37 -50.74
N ALA A 55 -0.24 14.33 -50.05
CA ALA A 55 -0.53 15.79 -49.97
C ALA A 55 -0.11 16.54 -51.28
N PRO A 56 0.04 17.90 -51.42
CA PRO A 56 0.46 18.94 -50.44
C PRO A 56 -0.17 20.38 -50.60
N GLU A 57 0.45 21.39 -49.95
CA GLU A 57 0.44 22.85 -50.25
C GLU A 57 -0.79 23.73 -49.88
N SER A 58 -0.69 25.05 -49.59
CA SER A 58 0.43 25.94 -49.19
C SER A 58 -0.07 27.34 -48.75
N SER A 59 0.80 28.14 -48.09
CA SER A 59 0.67 29.60 -47.79
C SER A 59 -0.40 30.04 -46.77
N SER A 60 -0.35 31.14 -46.00
CA SER A 60 0.67 32.11 -45.48
C SER A 60 -0.06 32.96 -44.37
N THR A 61 0.46 33.97 -43.64
CA THR A 61 1.63 34.87 -43.79
C THR A 61 2.08 35.47 -42.44
N GLN A 62 3.37 35.80 -42.34
CA GLN A 62 4.06 36.86 -41.56
C GLN A 62 3.29 38.22 -41.41
N ASP A 63 3.56 39.15 -40.47
CA ASP A 63 4.46 39.23 -39.27
C ASP A 63 3.94 40.33 -38.26
N PRO A 64 4.68 41.16 -37.45
CA PRO A 64 4.21 41.53 -36.11
C PRO A 64 3.91 43.03 -35.89
N SER A 65 3.48 43.38 -34.66
CA SER A 65 3.71 44.71 -34.06
C SER A 65 3.77 44.61 -32.53
N ALA A 66 4.33 45.62 -31.85
CA ALA A 66 4.73 45.53 -30.44
C ALA A 66 4.48 46.80 -29.62
N SER A 67 4.53 46.62 -28.29
CA SER A 67 4.81 47.61 -27.23
C SER A 67 3.69 48.53 -26.71
N ALA A 68 3.75 48.69 -25.37
CA ALA A 68 3.35 49.82 -24.50
C ALA A 68 2.10 49.65 -23.63
N GLY A 69 2.16 50.14 -22.37
CA GLY A 69 1.01 50.25 -21.46
C GLY A 69 1.31 49.90 -19.99
N GLU A 70 1.75 50.89 -19.22
CA GLU A 70 2.18 50.83 -17.81
C GLU A 70 1.14 50.37 -16.76
N THR A 71 1.66 49.93 -15.60
CA THR A 71 1.00 49.71 -14.29
C THR A 71 0.65 51.03 -13.55
N PRO A 72 -0.03 51.04 -12.37
CA PRO A 72 -0.81 50.01 -11.65
C PRO A 72 -2.24 50.53 -11.29
N GLU A 73 -2.97 49.86 -10.39
CA GLU A 73 -3.56 50.52 -9.19
C GLU A 73 -4.09 49.51 -8.15
N THR A 74 -4.20 49.93 -6.89
CA THR A 74 -4.62 49.09 -5.75
C THR A 74 -6.11 49.19 -5.41
N SER A 75 -6.74 48.08 -5.04
CA SER A 75 -7.90 48.08 -4.14
C SER A 75 -7.94 46.79 -3.32
N ALA A 76 -8.23 46.91 -2.03
CA ALA A 76 -8.02 45.87 -1.04
C ALA A 76 -9.32 45.41 -0.36
N SER A 77 -9.23 44.27 0.31
CA SER A 77 -10.10 43.82 1.41
C SER A 77 -11.58 43.57 1.09
N THR A 78 -11.95 42.28 1.05
CA THR A 78 -12.89 41.75 2.04
C THR A 78 -12.42 40.37 2.46
N GLN A 79 -11.69 40.32 3.58
CA GLN A 79 -11.34 39.08 4.25
C GLN A 79 -12.59 38.54 4.94
N ALA A 80 -13.36 37.70 4.24
CA ALA A 80 -14.43 36.92 4.83
C ALA A 80 -13.83 35.81 5.70
N LYS A 81 -13.32 36.19 6.88
CA LYS A 81 -12.90 35.23 7.91
C LYS A 81 -14.16 34.55 8.44
N SER A 82 -14.49 33.39 7.88
CA SER A 82 -15.46 32.48 8.49
C SER A 82 -14.89 31.99 9.81
N GLU A 83 -15.22 32.71 10.88
CA GLU A 83 -15.06 32.23 12.25
C GLU A 83 -16.13 31.15 12.49
N THR A 84 -15.88 29.97 11.93
CA THR A 84 -16.51 28.74 12.41
C THR A 84 -16.31 28.70 13.92
N ALA A 85 -17.41 28.62 14.66
CA ALA A 85 -17.32 28.48 16.10
C ALA A 85 -16.56 27.20 16.42
N ALA A 86 -15.44 27.31 17.11
CA ALA A 86 -14.79 26.17 17.73
C ALA A 86 -15.70 25.69 18.86
N GLU A 87 -16.56 24.71 18.56
CA GLU A 87 -17.02 23.79 19.60
C GLU A 87 -15.79 23.10 20.20
N ASP A 88 -15.89 22.73 21.48
CA ASP A 88 -14.78 22.20 22.28
C ASP A 88 -14.48 20.74 21.86
N ALA A 89 -13.85 20.62 20.68
CA ALA A 89 -13.62 19.37 19.99
C ALA A 89 -12.51 18.58 20.67
N GLU A 90 -12.90 17.68 21.58
CA GLU A 90 -12.02 16.74 22.29
C GLU A 90 -10.99 16.11 21.33
N THR A 91 -9.73 16.49 21.52
CA THR A 91 -8.60 15.91 20.80
C THR A 91 -8.26 14.54 21.37
N LYS A 92 -8.08 13.58 20.48
CA LYS A 92 -7.83 12.16 20.77
C LYS A 92 -6.54 11.76 20.07
N THR A 93 -5.91 10.69 20.52
CA THR A 93 -4.67 10.18 19.94
C THR A 93 -4.91 8.80 19.35
N ALA A 94 -4.51 8.61 18.09
CA ALA A 94 -4.36 7.32 17.44
C ALA A 94 -2.86 7.01 17.28
N THR A 95 -2.50 5.75 17.03
CA THR A 95 -1.10 5.36 16.83
C THR A 95 -0.91 4.80 15.42
N LEU A 96 -0.02 5.39 14.64
CA LEU A 96 0.46 4.82 13.38
C LEU A 96 1.58 3.83 13.68
N TYR A 97 1.56 2.68 13.02
CA TYR A 97 2.56 1.62 13.17
C TYR A 97 3.27 1.46 11.84
N ILE A 98 4.54 1.88 11.76
CA ILE A 98 5.33 1.80 10.53
C ILE A 98 6.37 0.68 10.66
N GLY A 99 6.38 -0.27 9.73
CA GLY A 99 7.24 -1.45 9.80
C GLY A 99 6.81 -2.60 8.89
N MET A 100 7.47 -3.73 9.06
CA MET A 100 7.21 -5.01 8.37
C MET A 100 7.74 -6.19 9.21
N ASP A 101 7.41 -7.42 8.81
CA ASP A 101 7.91 -8.67 9.45
C ASP A 101 7.65 -8.72 10.98
N GLY A 102 6.54 -8.12 11.42
CA GLY A 102 6.17 -8.00 12.83
C GLY A 102 6.94 -6.94 13.64
N GLN A 103 7.84 -6.18 13.01
CA GLN A 103 8.65 -5.14 13.68
C GLN A 103 8.14 -3.74 13.31
N PHE A 104 7.35 -3.14 14.21
CA PHE A 104 6.73 -1.82 14.01
C PHE A 104 7.29 -0.76 14.96
N GLN A 105 7.43 0.46 14.44
CA GLN A 105 7.66 1.68 15.23
C GLN A 105 6.35 2.48 15.36
N GLU A 106 6.06 2.90 16.59
CA GLU A 106 4.85 3.67 16.95
C GLU A 106 5.04 5.18 16.75
N PHE A 107 4.05 5.83 16.13
CA PHE A 107 3.99 7.28 15.96
C PHE A 107 2.59 7.79 16.36
N PRO A 108 2.46 8.58 17.43
CA PRO A 108 1.16 9.12 17.85
C PRO A 108 0.70 10.23 16.90
N VAL A 109 -0.58 10.23 16.55
CA VAL A 109 -1.23 11.28 15.76
C VAL A 109 -2.48 11.79 16.48
N GLU A 110 -2.62 13.12 16.56
CA GLU A 110 -3.81 13.76 17.13
C GLU A 110 -4.93 13.90 16.09
N TYR A 111 -6.17 13.65 16.50
CA TYR A 111 -7.37 13.82 15.69
C TYR A 111 -8.54 14.33 16.53
N SER A 112 -9.60 14.79 15.89
CA SER A 112 -10.84 15.20 16.56
C SER A 112 -12.06 14.61 15.87
N GLY A 113 -13.17 14.46 16.62
CA GLY A 113 -14.37 13.79 16.12
C GLY A 113 -14.28 12.26 16.14
N GLU A 114 -14.50 11.63 14.99
CA GLU A 114 -14.52 10.18 14.75
C GLU A 114 -13.26 9.73 14.01
N LEU A 115 -12.67 8.59 14.40
CA LEU A 115 -11.49 8.06 13.73
C LEU A 115 -11.91 7.26 12.49
N THR A 116 -11.40 7.61 11.32
CA THR A 116 -11.69 6.89 10.07
C THR A 116 -10.46 6.12 9.58
N PRO A 117 -10.64 4.96 8.90
CA PRO A 117 -9.55 4.25 8.24
C PRO A 117 -8.79 5.15 7.24
N LEU A 118 -9.52 6.00 6.52
CA LEU A 118 -8.98 6.93 5.53
C LEU A 118 -8.02 7.94 6.16
N PHE A 119 -8.34 8.47 7.35
CA PHE A 119 -7.44 9.35 8.10
C PHE A 119 -6.14 8.65 8.46
N LEU A 120 -6.19 7.41 8.95
CA LEU A 120 -4.97 6.68 9.32
C LEU A 120 -4.06 6.42 8.11
N VAL A 121 -4.61 6.01 6.96
CA VAL A 121 -3.82 5.81 5.73
C VAL A 121 -3.24 7.13 5.21
N ALA A 122 -4.02 8.22 5.21
CA ALA A 122 -3.52 9.55 4.83
C ALA A 122 -2.38 10.03 5.74
N GLN A 123 -2.47 9.78 7.05
CA GLN A 123 -1.43 10.16 8.00
C GLN A 123 -0.17 9.27 7.91
N ILE A 124 -0.28 8.01 7.47
CA ILE A 124 0.91 7.20 7.08
C ILE A 124 1.60 7.84 5.87
N SER A 125 0.83 8.27 4.86
CA SER A 125 1.37 8.93 3.66
C SER A 125 2.12 10.23 4.00
N GLU A 126 1.51 11.11 4.79
CA GLU A 126 2.12 12.37 5.27
C GLU A 126 3.39 12.14 6.12
N LEU A 127 3.39 11.11 6.99
CA LEU A 127 4.53 10.79 7.85
C LEU A 127 5.72 10.23 7.04
N THR A 128 5.46 9.31 6.13
CA THR A 128 6.50 8.54 5.40
C THR A 128 6.99 9.23 4.14
N GLY A 129 6.13 10.02 3.49
CA GLY A 129 6.35 10.56 2.14
C GLY A 129 6.07 9.56 1.02
N TRP A 130 5.54 8.37 1.31
CA TRP A 130 5.07 7.41 0.30
C TRP A 130 3.68 7.82 -0.21
N ASN A 131 3.43 7.69 -1.51
CA ASN A 131 2.10 7.98 -2.05
C ASN A 131 1.14 6.83 -1.75
N LEU A 132 0.11 7.07 -0.93
CA LEU A 132 -0.94 6.10 -0.61
C LEU A 132 -2.31 6.48 -1.20
N ASP A 133 -2.32 7.12 -2.38
CA ASP A 133 -3.53 7.34 -3.18
C ASP A 133 -4.40 6.08 -3.25
N LEU A 134 -5.71 6.28 -3.09
CA LEU A 134 -6.72 5.22 -3.13
C LEU A 134 -7.64 5.40 -4.35
N ALA A 135 -8.07 4.29 -4.95
CA ALA A 135 -9.02 4.31 -6.07
C ALA A 135 -10.48 4.41 -5.60
N ASP A 136 -10.78 3.86 -4.42
CA ASP A 136 -12.10 3.80 -3.79
C ASP A 136 -12.05 4.22 -2.30
N GLU A 137 -13.20 4.51 -1.71
CA GLU A 137 -13.34 4.65 -0.25
C GLU A 137 -12.97 3.34 0.48
N ILE A 138 -12.32 3.44 1.65
CA ILE A 138 -12.00 2.24 2.47
C ILE A 138 -13.32 1.65 3.01
N THR A 139 -13.80 0.59 2.38
CA THR A 139 -15.07 -0.04 2.74
C THR A 139 -14.92 -0.96 3.95
N SER A 140 -15.88 -0.92 4.86
CA SER A 140 -16.03 -1.90 5.94
C SER A 140 -17.12 -2.91 5.56
N GLY A 141 -16.76 -4.19 5.43
CA GLY A 141 -17.65 -5.22 4.87
C GLY A 141 -17.06 -6.62 4.92
N LYS A 142 -17.91 -7.64 4.68
CA LYS A 142 -17.63 -9.10 4.81
C LYS A 142 -17.17 -9.60 6.20
N GLY A 143 -16.63 -8.75 7.06
CA GLY A 143 -15.97 -9.09 8.32
C GLY A 143 -14.74 -8.22 8.62
N GLY A 144 -14.29 -7.43 7.64
CA GLY A 144 -13.06 -6.62 7.73
C GLY A 144 -13.13 -5.28 7.01
N MET A 145 -11.95 -4.74 6.69
CA MET A 145 -11.77 -3.51 5.92
C MET A 145 -11.09 -3.80 4.58
N THR A 146 -11.53 -3.15 3.50
CA THR A 146 -10.89 -3.25 2.17
C THR A 146 -10.24 -1.93 1.80
N VAL A 147 -8.94 -1.95 1.53
CA VAL A 147 -8.19 -0.78 1.03
C VAL A 147 -7.85 -1.02 -0.44
N SER A 148 -8.35 -0.14 -1.31
CA SER A 148 -8.10 -0.14 -2.76
C SER A 148 -7.10 0.97 -3.09
N PHE A 149 -5.85 0.61 -3.37
CA PHE A 149 -4.83 1.57 -3.79
C PHE A 149 -5.03 1.95 -5.26
N ALA A 150 -4.67 3.19 -5.64
CA ALA A 150 -4.70 3.64 -7.02
C ALA A 150 -3.40 3.26 -7.78
N GLU A 151 -3.46 3.23 -9.11
CA GLU A 151 -2.28 3.08 -9.98
C GLU A 151 -1.20 4.17 -9.77
N THR A 152 -1.57 5.32 -9.21
CA THR A 152 -0.65 6.42 -8.87
C THR A 152 0.17 6.19 -7.60
N SER A 153 -0.22 5.22 -6.78
CA SER A 153 0.40 4.93 -5.47
C SER A 153 1.85 4.43 -5.58
N SER A 154 2.55 4.45 -4.45
CA SER A 154 3.91 3.91 -4.29
C SER A 154 4.01 2.40 -4.50
N LEU A 155 2.88 1.66 -4.53
CA LEU A 155 2.87 0.24 -4.89
C LEU A 155 3.28 0.02 -6.36
N VAL A 156 2.95 0.97 -7.24
CA VAL A 156 3.25 0.92 -8.69
C VAL A 156 4.43 1.83 -9.04
N SER A 157 4.47 3.03 -8.48
CA SER A 157 5.52 4.02 -8.77
C SER A 157 6.84 3.76 -8.03
N GLY A 158 6.84 2.92 -7.00
CA GLY A 158 8.03 2.64 -6.18
C GLY A 158 8.35 3.75 -5.17
N PRO A 159 9.56 3.75 -4.59
CA PRO A 159 9.96 4.74 -3.61
C PRO A 159 10.20 6.13 -4.26
N PRO A 160 9.83 7.23 -3.59
CA PRO A 160 10.01 8.57 -4.13
C PRO A 160 11.50 8.92 -4.31
N GLU A 161 11.84 9.71 -5.33
CA GLU A 161 13.23 10.09 -5.66
C GLU A 161 13.99 10.71 -4.48
N THR A 162 13.28 11.40 -3.58
CA THR A 162 13.78 11.90 -2.31
C THR A 162 12.94 11.31 -1.18
N GLN A 163 13.42 10.21 -0.60
CA GLN A 163 12.78 9.55 0.53
C GLN A 163 13.04 10.30 1.86
N ASN A 164 12.12 10.16 2.82
CA ASN A 164 12.39 10.52 4.21
C ASN A 164 13.45 9.56 4.78
N PRO A 165 14.59 10.04 5.34
CA PRO A 165 15.65 9.16 5.86
C PRO A 165 15.21 8.27 7.02
N ASP A 166 14.16 8.64 7.76
CA ASP A 166 13.63 7.82 8.87
C ASP A 166 12.76 6.65 8.36
N PHE A 167 12.34 6.67 7.08
CA PHE A 167 11.49 5.66 6.44
C PHE A 167 12.09 5.17 5.10
N PHE A 168 13.42 5.16 5.01
CA PHE A 168 14.12 4.79 3.78
C PHE A 168 14.02 3.28 3.49
N VAL A 169 13.56 2.94 2.29
CA VAL A 169 13.52 1.57 1.75
C VAL A 169 14.38 1.44 0.50
N TYR A 170 14.95 0.25 0.27
CA TYR A 170 15.96 0.02 -0.77
C TYR A 170 15.37 -0.28 -2.15
N ASP A 171 14.20 -0.91 -2.20
CA ASP A 171 13.56 -1.40 -3.43
C ASP A 171 12.03 -1.45 -3.29
N SER A 172 11.34 -1.73 -4.41
CA SER A 172 9.88 -1.75 -4.46
C SER A 172 9.27 -2.99 -3.82
N HIS A 173 9.99 -4.12 -3.70
CA HIS A 173 9.52 -5.29 -2.96
C HIS A 173 9.40 -4.95 -1.46
N GLN A 174 10.48 -4.39 -0.89
CA GLN A 174 10.47 -3.90 0.49
C GLN A 174 9.37 -2.87 0.69
N LEU A 175 9.29 -1.84 -0.17
CA LEU A 175 8.29 -0.78 -0.06
C LEU A 175 6.85 -1.30 -0.01
N VAL A 176 6.46 -2.17 -0.95
CA VAL A 176 5.11 -2.72 -0.99
C VAL A 176 4.82 -3.49 0.30
N ARG A 177 5.74 -4.34 0.76
CA ARG A 177 5.57 -5.06 2.04
C ARG A 177 5.45 -4.11 3.23
N THR A 178 6.34 -3.13 3.36
CA THR A 178 6.27 -2.14 4.46
C THR A 178 4.95 -1.36 4.42
N ILE A 179 4.44 -0.98 3.26
CA ILE A 179 3.13 -0.30 3.15
C ILE A 179 1.99 -1.21 3.62
N LEU A 180 1.88 -2.43 3.09
CA LEU A 180 0.76 -3.33 3.40
C LEU A 180 0.75 -3.73 4.89
N ASP A 181 1.91 -4.12 5.43
CA ASP A 181 2.09 -4.47 6.84
C ASP A 181 1.76 -3.27 7.76
N SER A 182 2.28 -2.07 7.46
CA SER A 182 2.04 -0.86 8.24
C SER A 182 0.56 -0.45 8.25
N VAL A 183 -0.10 -0.50 7.08
CA VAL A 183 -1.53 -0.16 6.98
C VAL A 183 -2.39 -1.20 7.70
N GLN A 184 -2.12 -2.49 7.54
CA GLN A 184 -2.85 -3.54 8.26
C GLN A 184 -2.73 -3.35 9.77
N HIS A 185 -1.50 -3.27 10.30
CA HIS A 185 -1.26 -3.21 11.74
C HIS A 185 -1.86 -1.94 12.34
N THR A 186 -1.76 -0.81 11.63
CA THR A 186 -2.40 0.44 12.02
C THR A 186 -3.92 0.35 12.07
N LEU A 187 -4.58 -0.26 11.07
CA LEU A 187 -6.03 -0.43 11.12
C LEU A 187 -6.46 -1.38 12.26
N GLN A 188 -5.78 -2.52 12.41
CA GLN A 188 -6.07 -3.51 13.45
C GLN A 188 -5.97 -2.91 14.86
N TYR A 189 -4.87 -2.25 15.21
CA TYR A 189 -4.64 -1.74 16.57
C TYR A 189 -5.41 -0.46 16.94
N ASN A 190 -5.99 0.26 15.97
CA ASN A 190 -6.83 1.43 16.25
C ASN A 190 -8.35 1.13 16.21
N PHE A 191 -8.78 0.04 15.56
CA PHE A 191 -10.18 -0.36 15.51
C PHE A 191 -10.53 -1.60 16.36
N VAL A 192 -9.52 -2.30 16.90
CA VAL A 192 -9.69 -3.36 17.91
C VAL A 192 -8.80 -3.08 19.12
N ASP A 193 -9.41 -2.83 20.28
CA ASP A 193 -8.71 -2.66 21.55
C ASP A 193 -8.07 -4.01 21.98
N PRO A 194 -6.72 -4.11 22.10
CA PRO A 194 -6.04 -5.35 22.48
C PRO A 194 -6.37 -5.89 23.89
N SER A 195 -7.08 -5.10 24.71
CA SER A 195 -7.59 -5.53 26.03
C SER A 195 -9.01 -6.10 25.97
N LEU A 196 -9.72 -5.93 24.85
CA LEU A 196 -11.10 -6.38 24.63
C LEU A 196 -11.23 -7.46 23.53
N GLY A 197 -10.27 -7.51 22.59
CA GLY A 197 -10.22 -8.49 21.51
C GLY A 197 -8.79 -8.69 20.99
N ASP A 198 -8.64 -9.62 20.05
CA ASP A 198 -7.37 -9.82 19.33
C ASP A 198 -7.34 -8.88 18.11
N PRO A 199 -6.35 -7.97 17.95
CA PRO A 199 -6.28 -7.10 16.78
C PRO A 199 -6.27 -7.84 15.44
N SER A 200 -5.72 -9.05 15.38
CA SER A 200 -5.73 -9.86 14.14
C SER A 200 -7.12 -10.43 13.80
N SER A 201 -8.13 -10.21 14.64
CA SER A 201 -9.53 -10.57 14.36
C SER A 201 -10.25 -9.58 13.43
N LEU A 202 -9.64 -8.44 13.10
CA LEU A 202 -10.05 -7.58 12.01
C LEU A 202 -9.32 -7.99 10.71
N ASP A 203 -10.03 -8.67 9.82
CA ASP A 203 -9.55 -8.94 8.47
C ASP A 203 -9.22 -7.61 7.75
N VAL A 204 -8.10 -7.55 7.03
CA VAL A 204 -7.77 -6.44 6.13
C VAL A 204 -7.49 -7.00 4.74
N TYR A 205 -8.18 -6.47 3.73
CA TYR A 205 -8.10 -6.89 2.33
C TYR A 205 -7.44 -5.79 1.50
N PHE A 206 -6.49 -6.14 0.65
CA PHE A 206 -5.76 -5.19 -0.20
C PHE A 206 -5.94 -5.48 -1.69
N ASN A 207 -6.09 -4.43 -2.49
CA ASN A 207 -6.21 -4.51 -3.95
C ASN A 207 -5.66 -3.23 -4.61
N LEU A 208 -5.42 -3.29 -5.92
CA LEU A 208 -4.97 -2.19 -6.76
C LEU A 208 -6.04 -1.93 -7.83
N ASP A 209 -6.82 -0.86 -7.70
CA ASP A 209 -7.99 -0.55 -8.54
C ASP A 209 -8.93 -1.75 -8.79
N GLY A 210 -9.22 -2.52 -7.74
CA GLY A 210 -10.02 -3.74 -7.78
C GLY A 210 -9.28 -5.02 -8.23
N GLU A 211 -8.06 -4.90 -8.76
CA GLU A 211 -7.22 -6.03 -9.17
C GLU A 211 -6.25 -6.50 -8.06
N ALA A 212 -5.62 -7.66 -8.29
CA ALA A 212 -4.70 -8.28 -7.34
C ALA A 212 -3.33 -7.58 -7.34
N ILE A 213 -2.78 -7.29 -6.16
CA ILE A 213 -1.45 -6.66 -6.05
C ILE A 213 -0.38 -7.71 -6.37
N VAL A 214 0.47 -7.43 -7.36
CA VAL A 214 1.67 -8.23 -7.65
C VAL A 214 2.86 -7.61 -6.93
N ILE A 215 3.50 -8.37 -6.04
CA ILE A 215 4.71 -7.94 -5.34
C ILE A 215 5.88 -7.87 -6.35
N PRO A 216 6.59 -6.73 -6.45
CA PRO A 216 7.76 -6.59 -7.32
C PRO A 216 8.85 -7.64 -7.03
N ASP A 217 9.63 -7.98 -8.04
CA ASP A 217 10.77 -8.92 -8.03
C ASP A 217 10.46 -10.39 -7.65
N SER A 218 9.54 -10.67 -6.74
CA SER A 218 9.08 -12.03 -6.42
C SER A 218 8.00 -12.54 -7.38
N GLY A 219 7.14 -11.64 -7.89
CA GLY A 219 5.97 -12.00 -8.69
C GLY A 219 4.85 -12.68 -7.90
N GLU A 220 4.92 -12.62 -6.57
CA GLU A 220 3.85 -13.08 -5.67
C GLU A 220 2.58 -12.24 -5.87
N THR A 221 1.41 -12.83 -5.69
CA THR A 221 0.12 -12.14 -5.88
C THR A 221 -0.69 -12.16 -4.59
N ILE A 222 -1.08 -10.98 -4.11
CA ILE A 222 -2.01 -10.81 -2.99
C ILE A 222 -3.44 -10.94 -3.52
N ASP A 223 -4.19 -11.94 -3.04
CA ASP A 223 -5.58 -12.17 -3.45
C ASP A 223 -6.51 -11.10 -2.85
N PRO A 224 -7.20 -10.28 -3.67
CA PRO A 224 -8.05 -9.19 -3.18
C PRO A 224 -9.34 -9.68 -2.48
N TYR A 225 -9.58 -10.99 -2.44
CA TYR A 225 -10.73 -11.62 -1.80
C TYR A 225 -10.37 -12.47 -0.57
N ALA A 226 -9.09 -12.56 -0.20
CA ALA A 226 -8.61 -13.14 1.05
C ALA A 226 -8.08 -12.06 2.02
N PRO A 227 -8.12 -12.28 3.34
CA PRO A 227 -7.39 -11.42 4.28
C PRO A 227 -5.88 -11.43 3.96
N TYR A 228 -5.23 -10.29 4.13
CA TYR A 228 -3.78 -10.17 3.95
C TYR A 228 -3.05 -10.88 5.09
N GLU A 229 -2.23 -11.87 4.74
CA GLU A 229 -1.32 -12.55 5.65
C GLU A 229 0.07 -11.90 5.51
N PRO A 230 0.53 -11.11 6.50
CA PRO A 230 1.86 -10.51 6.46
C PRO A 230 2.92 -11.60 6.53
N GLN A 231 4.06 -11.39 5.86
CA GLN A 231 5.17 -12.32 6.02
C GLN A 231 5.75 -12.18 7.44
N THR A 232 6.18 -13.30 8.00
CA THR A 232 6.94 -13.35 9.24
C THR A 232 8.10 -14.33 9.03
N GLU A 233 9.33 -13.84 9.12
CA GLU A 233 10.51 -14.72 9.07
C GLU A 233 10.52 -15.66 10.29
N GLY A 234 10.92 -16.93 10.07
CA GLY A 234 10.82 -18.03 11.05
C GLY A 234 12.15 -18.67 11.43
#